data_AF-R7FSC0-F1
#
_entry.id   AF-R7FSC0-F1
#
_cell.length_a   1.000
_cell.length_b   1.000
_cell.length_c   1.000
_cell.angle_alpha   90.00
_cell.angle_beta   90.00
_cell.angle_gamma   90.00
#
_symmetry.space_group_name_H-M   'P 1'
#
loop_
_entity.id
_entity.type
_entity.pdbx_description
1 polymer ?
#
loop_
_entity_poly.entity_id
_entity_poly.type
_entity_poly.pdbx_seq_one_letter_code
_entity_poly.pdbx_strand_id
1 'polypeptide(L)'
;MKYCSHCGQQLDDDAAFCAKCGCAIEGSNVRTENYEKYDASSGGMWFLGFLLPLVGLICFLVEKDDRPQRANSAGTGALVGFLLSLIVSGVMLALM
;
A
#
# COMPACT_ATOMS: atom_id res chain seq x y z
N MET A 1 -23.06 -5.53 28.30
CA MET A 1 -23.53 -6.85 27.80
C MET A 1 -24.04 -6.73 26.38
N LYS A 2 -23.22 -7.21 25.44
CA LYS A 2 -23.48 -7.22 23.99
C LYS A 2 -23.93 -8.62 23.58
N TYR A 3 -24.67 -8.72 22.48
CA TYR A 3 -25.12 -10.00 21.91
C TYR A 3 -24.74 -10.07 20.44
N CYS A 4 -24.42 -11.27 19.96
CA CYS A 4 -24.11 -11.47 18.56
C CYS A 4 -25.36 -11.27 17.70
N SER A 5 -25.27 -10.39 16.71
CA SER A 5 -26.35 -10.11 15.74
C SER A 5 -26.74 -11.33 14.90
N HIS A 6 -25.83 -12.29 14.74
CA HIS A 6 -26.05 -13.46 13.89
C HIS A 6 -26.54 -14.70 14.63
N CYS A 7 -26.16 -14.89 15.90
CA CYS A 7 -26.50 -16.11 16.65
C CYS A 7 -27.09 -15.89 18.04
N GLY A 8 -27.24 -14.63 18.47
CA GLY A 8 -27.87 -14.26 19.74
C GLY A 8 -27.08 -14.66 21.00
N GLN A 9 -25.85 -15.15 20.87
CA GLN A 9 -25.03 -15.50 22.03
C GLN A 9 -24.49 -14.23 22.71
N GLN A 10 -24.42 -14.27 24.04
CA GLN A 10 -23.84 -13.22 24.85
C GLN A 10 -22.33 -13.12 24.53
N LEU A 11 -21.87 -11.91 24.24
CA LEU A 11 -20.49 -11.60 23.89
C LEU A 11 -19.84 -10.88 25.07
N ASP A 12 -18.60 -11.24 25.35
CA ASP A 12 -17.73 -10.43 26.19
C ASP A 12 -17.49 -9.06 25.54
N ASP A 13 -17.33 -8.02 26.37
CA ASP A 13 -17.25 -6.64 25.88
C ASP A 13 -16.01 -6.38 25.00
N ASP A 14 -14.98 -7.26 25.11
CA ASP A 14 -13.72 -7.29 24.34
C ASP A 14 -13.68 -8.36 23.22
N ALA A 15 -14.77 -9.11 22.99
CA ALA A 15 -14.78 -10.17 21.98
C ALA A 15 -14.72 -9.60 20.55
N ALA A 16 -13.63 -9.89 19.83
CA ALA A 16 -13.45 -9.53 18.42
C ALA A 16 -14.35 -10.34 17.46
N PHE A 17 -14.58 -11.61 17.82
CA PHE A 17 -15.34 -12.57 17.04
C PHE A 17 -16.27 -13.36 17.94
N CYS A 18 -17.41 -13.78 17.42
CA CYS A 18 -18.31 -14.66 18.16
C CYS A 18 -17.72 -16.08 18.25
N ALA A 19 -17.51 -16.59 19.47
CA ALA A 19 -17.00 -17.95 19.70
C ALA A 19 -17.93 -19.08 19.21
N LYS A 20 -19.22 -18.79 18.92
CA LYS A 20 -20.20 -19.78 18.47
C LYS A 20 -20.36 -19.83 16.96
N CYS A 21 -20.47 -18.67 16.31
CA CYS A 21 -20.75 -18.59 14.86
C CYS A 21 -19.58 -18.05 14.03
N GLY A 22 -18.53 -17.51 14.66
CA GLY A 22 -17.38 -16.93 13.96
C GLY A 22 -17.62 -15.57 13.30
N CYS A 23 -18.81 -14.97 13.45
CA CYS A 23 -19.09 -13.64 12.91
C CYS A 23 -18.27 -12.57 13.65
N ALA A 24 -17.71 -11.62 12.89
CA ALA A 24 -16.98 -10.47 13.44
C ALA A 24 -17.94 -9.51 14.15
N ILE A 25 -17.54 -9.00 15.31
CA ILE A 25 -18.37 -8.11 16.11
C ILE A 25 -18.03 -6.67 15.76
N GLU A 26 -18.97 -6.00 15.07
CA GLU A 26 -18.89 -4.58 14.76
C GLU A 26 -18.83 -3.76 16.06
N GLY A 27 -17.71 -3.09 16.29
CA GLY A 27 -17.45 -2.33 17.52
C GLY A 27 -16.52 -3.00 18.52
N SER A 28 -15.95 -4.17 18.20
CA SER A 28 -14.70 -4.57 18.85
C SER A 28 -13.60 -3.62 18.38
N ASN A 29 -12.98 -2.90 19.32
CA ASN A 29 -11.70 -2.22 19.11
C ASN A 29 -10.61 -3.29 18.94
N VAL A 30 -10.77 -4.21 17.98
CA VAL A 30 -9.60 -4.71 17.31
C VAL A 30 -9.00 -3.47 16.70
N ARG A 31 -7.92 -2.99 17.32
CA ARG A 31 -7.07 -1.94 16.77
C ARG A 31 -6.63 -2.41 15.38
N THR A 32 -7.46 -2.11 14.39
CA THR A 32 -7.09 -1.89 13.00
C THR A 32 -6.28 -0.59 12.91
N GLU A 33 -5.53 -0.23 13.96
CA GLU A 33 -4.60 0.90 13.97
C GLU A 33 -3.31 0.57 13.20
N ASN A 34 -3.22 -0.61 12.56
CA ASN A 34 -2.06 -1.03 11.77
C ASN A 34 -2.37 -1.57 10.38
N TYR A 35 -3.61 -1.47 9.87
CA TYR A 35 -3.89 -1.78 8.46
C TYR A 35 -4.06 -0.53 7.58
N GLU A 36 -4.36 0.63 8.15
CA GLU A 36 -4.35 1.92 7.42
C GLU A 36 -2.94 2.49 7.20
N LYS A 37 -1.91 1.96 7.87
CA LYS A 37 -0.55 2.54 7.82
C LYS A 37 0.35 1.99 6.70
N TYR A 38 -0.14 1.08 5.87
CA TYR A 38 0.60 0.58 4.70
C TYR A 38 0.31 1.37 3.40
N ASP A 39 -0.61 2.33 3.45
CA ASP A 39 -0.84 3.36 2.41
C ASP A 39 -0.08 4.67 2.71
N ALA A 40 0.92 4.64 3.60
CA ALA A 40 1.85 5.73 3.73
C ALA A 40 2.88 5.66 2.60
N SER A 41 3.06 6.76 1.86
CA SER A 41 4.11 6.90 0.85
C SER A 41 5.48 6.79 1.54
N SER A 42 6.00 5.58 1.69
CA SER A 42 7.37 5.37 2.11
C SER A 42 8.28 5.91 1.00
N GLY A 43 9.06 6.97 1.29
CA GLY A 43 9.92 7.63 0.30
C GLY A 43 10.87 6.68 -0.45
N GLY A 44 11.13 5.48 0.08
CA GLY A 44 11.88 4.42 -0.61
C GLY A 44 11.23 3.90 -1.90
N MET A 45 9.91 4.02 -2.07
CA MET A 45 9.22 3.60 -3.30
C MET A 45 9.59 4.50 -4.49
N TRP A 46 9.89 5.77 -4.24
CA TRP A 46 10.42 6.69 -5.25
C TRP A 46 11.81 6.20 -5.71
N PHE A 47 12.68 5.83 -4.77
CA PHE A 47 14.08 5.48 -5.04
C PHE A 47 14.22 4.14 -5.77
N LEU A 48 13.38 3.17 -5.43
CA LEU A 48 13.31 1.89 -6.15
C LEU A 48 12.84 2.07 -7.60
N GLY A 49 11.90 2.99 -7.84
CA GLY A 49 11.47 3.35 -9.19
C GLY A 49 12.59 4.01 -10.02
N PHE A 50 13.36 4.89 -9.40
CA PHE A 50 14.51 5.55 -10.06
C PHE A 50 15.62 4.57 -10.44
N LEU A 51 15.96 3.62 -9.56
CA LEU A 51 17.09 2.72 -9.76
C LEU A 51 16.79 1.60 -10.77
N LEU A 52 15.55 1.14 -10.82
CA LEU A 52 15.08 0.06 -11.69
C LEU A 52 13.79 0.49 -12.39
N PRO A 53 13.86 1.36 -13.41
CA PRO A 53 12.69 1.94 -14.08
C PRO A 53 11.73 0.87 -14.64
N LEU A 54 12.24 -0.29 -15.06
CA LEU A 54 11.43 -1.44 -15.50
C LEU A 54 10.59 -2.04 -14.35
N VAL A 55 11.17 -2.21 -13.16
CA VAL A 55 10.46 -2.77 -11.99
C VAL A 55 9.41 -1.77 -11.49
N GLY A 56 9.74 -0.47 -11.49
CA GLY A 56 8.79 0.59 -11.14
C GLY A 56 7.57 0.62 -12.07
N LEU A 57 7.78 0.44 -13.39
CA LEU A 57 6.71 0.39 -14.38
C LEU A 57 5.84 -0.88 -14.27
N ILE A 58 6.45 -2.03 -13.97
CA ILE A 58 5.72 -3.30 -13.76
C ILE A 58 4.88 -3.23 -12.47
N CYS A 59 5.44 -2.75 -11.36
CA CYS A 59 4.68 -2.54 -10.12
C CYS A 59 3.57 -1.50 -10.30
N PHE A 60 3.81 -0.44 -11.08
CA PHE A 60 2.77 0.54 -11.42
C PHE A 60 1.60 -0.09 -12.17
N LEU A 61 1.87 -1.01 -13.10
CA LEU A 61 0.84 -1.69 -13.89
C LEU A 61 0.05 -2.70 -13.05
N VAL A 62 0.71 -3.46 -12.17
CA VAL A 62 0.05 -4.45 -11.30
C VAL A 62 -0.81 -3.79 -10.22
N GLU A 63 -0.34 -2.70 -9.62
CA GLU A 63 -1.05 -2.04 -8.51
C GLU A 63 -2.04 -0.96 -9.01
N LYS A 64 -2.19 -0.80 -10.34
CA LYS A 64 -3.06 0.22 -10.95
C LYS A 64 -4.54 0.04 -10.59
N ASP A 65 -4.99 -1.21 -10.46
CA ASP A 65 -6.38 -1.56 -10.20
C ASP A 65 -6.71 -1.64 -8.70
N ASP A 66 -5.73 -1.98 -7.86
CA ASP A 66 -5.93 -2.16 -6.41
C ASP A 66 -5.58 -0.93 -5.56
N ARG A 67 -4.47 -0.21 -5.82
CA ARG A 67 -4.01 0.92 -4.98
C ARG A 67 -3.39 2.09 -5.77
N PRO A 68 -4.22 3.04 -6.26
CA PRO A 68 -3.75 4.14 -7.13
C PRO A 68 -2.80 5.13 -6.44
N GLN A 69 -2.87 5.27 -5.11
CA GLN A 69 -1.99 6.17 -4.37
C GLN A 69 -0.54 5.66 -4.30
N ARG A 70 -0.35 4.34 -4.15
CA ARG A 70 0.99 3.71 -4.17
C ARG A 70 1.56 3.66 -5.58
N ALA A 71 0.70 3.36 -6.57
CA ALA A 71 1.07 3.38 -7.98
C ALA A 71 1.68 4.73 -8.41
N ASN A 72 1.06 5.86 -8.05
CA ASN A 72 1.58 7.19 -8.42
C ASN A 72 3.01 7.43 -7.90
N SER A 73 3.34 6.99 -6.69
CA SER A 73 4.70 7.18 -6.14
C SER A 73 5.79 6.34 -6.85
N ALA A 74 5.49 5.10 -7.21
CA ALA A 74 6.40 4.22 -7.93
C ALA A 74 6.58 4.65 -9.40
N GLY A 75 5.49 5.07 -10.05
CA GLY A 75 5.50 5.57 -11.42
C GLY A 75 6.27 6.90 -11.55
N THR A 76 6.09 7.84 -10.62
CA THR A 76 6.82 9.12 -10.64
C THR A 76 8.33 8.93 -10.48
N GLY A 77 8.78 8.01 -9.60
CA GLY A 77 10.21 7.71 -9.44
C GLY A 77 10.85 7.15 -10.72
N ALA A 78 10.16 6.24 -11.42
CA ALA A 78 10.65 5.66 -12.66
C ALA A 78 10.77 6.68 -13.81
N LEU A 79 9.78 7.57 -13.96
CA LEU A 79 9.78 8.58 -15.01
C LEU A 79 10.88 9.63 -14.80
N VAL A 80 11.00 10.14 -13.57
CA VAL A 80 12.01 11.13 -13.21
C VAL A 80 13.42 10.55 -13.34
N GLY A 81 13.62 9.28 -12.95
CA GLY A 81 14.92 8.62 -13.09
C GLY A 81 15.35 8.36 -14.51
N PHE A 82 14.42 7.92 -15.36
CA PHE A 82 14.71 7.73 -16.78
C PHE A 82 15.13 9.04 -17.45
N LEU A 83 14.38 10.13 -17.22
CA LEU A 83 14.69 11.46 -17.76
C LEU A 83 16.03 12.00 -17.28
N LEU A 84 16.33 11.91 -15.97
CA LEU A 84 17.63 12.30 -15.42
C LEU A 84 18.79 11.49 -16.04
N SER A 85 18.62 10.18 -16.22
CA SER A 85 19.67 9.33 -16.81
C SER A 85 19.93 9.66 -18.28
N LEU A 86 18.89 10.01 -19.05
CA LEU A 86 19.04 10.42 -20.46
C LEU A 86 19.74 11.76 -20.58
N ILE A 87 19.38 12.74 -19.74
CA ILE A 87 20.03 14.06 -19.75
C ILE A 87 21.50 13.92 -19.36
N VAL A 88 21.81 13.19 -18.28
CA VAL A 88 23.19 13.00 -17.82
C VAL A 88 24.02 12.25 -18.86
N SER A 89 23.52 11.13 -19.40
CA SER A 89 24.26 10.37 -20.42
C SER A 89 24.44 11.17 -21.72
N GLY A 90 23.43 11.91 -22.17
CA GLY A 90 23.51 12.75 -23.36
C GLY A 90 24.50 13.91 -23.20
N VAL A 91 24.51 14.57 -22.05
CA VAL A 91 25.49 15.63 -21.74
C VAL A 91 26.91 15.05 -21.63
N MET A 92 27.08 13.87 -21.02
CA MET A 92 28.37 13.20 -20.92
C MET A 92 28.92 12.80 -22.31
N LEU A 93 28.06 12.25 -23.17
CA LEU A 93 28.40 11.92 -24.55
C LEU A 93 28.71 13.15 -25.41
N ALA A 94 28.07 14.30 -25.15
CA ALA A 94 28.32 15.54 -25.88
C ALA A 94 29.58 16.28 -25.40
N LEU A 95 30.03 16.02 -24.17
CA LEU A 95 31.26 16.57 -23.59
C LEU A 95 32.51 15.77 -23.97
N MET A 96 32.33 14.53 -24.43
CA MET A 96 33.39 13.61 -24.81
C MET A 96 33.66 13.67 -26.31
#